data_AF-A0A7K8UPS7-F1
#
_entry.id   AF-A0A7K8UPS7-F1
#
_cell.length_a   1.000
_cell.length_b   1.000
_cell.length_c   1.000
_cell.angle_alpha   90.00
_cell.angle_beta   90.00
_cell.angle_gamma   90.00
#
_symmetry.space_group_name_H-M   'P 1'
#
loop_
_entity.id
_entity.type
_entity.pdbx_description
1 polymer ?
#
loop_
_entity_poly.entity_id
_entity_poly.type
_entity_poly.pdbx_seq_one_letter_code
_entity_poly.pdbx_strand_id
1 'polypeptide(L)'
;PQVNEEISVKHLPSTEPDPHVVRVGWSLDSCSTQLGEEPFSYGYGGTGKKSTNSKFENYGETFAENDVIACLVDFECGEEVEMSFMKNGKWLGVAYRVRKELLGGRALFPHVLVKNCAIEFNFGQREDTYFSVPPGFTFIQHLPVAERVRGTLGPKSKAECEILMMVGLPAAGKTTWAVKHAAANPSKKYNILGTNAIMDKMRVMGLRRQRNYAGRWDVLIQQATQCLNRLIQIAARKKRNYILDQV
;
A
#
# COMPACT_ATOMS: atom_id res chain seq x y z
N PRO A 1 9.86 10.83 1.57
CA PRO A 1 10.55 10.05 0.52
C PRO A 1 10.99 10.97 -0.61
N GLN A 2 12.13 10.69 -1.21
CA GLN A 2 12.57 11.29 -2.48
C GLN A 2 12.20 10.33 -3.62
N VAL A 3 11.63 10.85 -4.70
CA VAL A 3 11.48 10.09 -5.94
C VAL A 3 12.78 10.25 -6.73
N ASN A 4 13.56 9.18 -6.85
CA ASN A 4 14.89 9.26 -7.44
C ASN A 4 14.85 9.10 -8.96
N GLU A 5 13.99 8.20 -9.46
CA GLU A 5 13.95 7.86 -10.89
C GLU A 5 12.56 7.35 -11.29
N GLU A 6 12.07 7.82 -12.43
CA GLU A 6 10.98 7.21 -13.18
C GLU A 6 11.52 6.13 -14.13
N ILE A 7 11.36 4.86 -13.75
CA ILE A 7 11.93 3.72 -14.48
C ILE A 7 11.32 3.65 -15.88
N SER A 8 12.15 3.35 -16.88
CA SER A 8 11.69 3.27 -18.27
C SER A 8 10.57 2.24 -18.48
N VAL A 9 9.46 2.69 -19.06
CA VAL A 9 8.24 1.90 -19.31
C VAL A 9 7.98 1.61 -20.79
N LYS A 10 9.02 1.49 -21.62
CA LYS A 10 8.89 1.25 -23.08
C LYS A 10 8.04 0.01 -23.46
N HIS A 11 7.85 -0.91 -22.52
CA HIS A 11 7.04 -2.11 -22.68
C HIS A 11 5.53 -1.86 -22.44
N LEU A 12 5.14 -0.71 -21.87
CA LEU A 12 3.74 -0.32 -21.69
C LEU A 12 3.20 0.32 -22.96
N PRO A 13 1.89 0.14 -23.27
CA PRO A 13 1.27 0.83 -24.38
C PRO A 13 1.25 2.34 -24.12
N SER A 14 1.32 3.14 -25.19
CA SER A 14 1.22 4.61 -25.12
C SER A 14 -0.10 5.12 -24.54
N THR A 15 -1.11 4.26 -24.42
CA THR A 15 -2.41 4.55 -23.83
C THR A 15 -2.47 4.35 -22.32
N GLU A 16 -1.38 3.90 -21.67
CA GLU A 16 -1.32 3.81 -20.21
C GLU A 16 -1.31 5.22 -19.58
N PRO A 17 -2.35 5.61 -18.82
CA PRO A 17 -2.49 6.99 -18.36
C PRO A 17 -1.52 7.36 -17.23
N ASP A 18 -1.22 6.41 -16.35
CA ASP A 18 -0.39 6.62 -15.16
C ASP A 18 0.75 5.57 -15.14
N PRO A 19 1.75 5.68 -16.03
CA PRO A 19 2.86 4.72 -16.11
C PRO A 19 3.69 4.67 -14.83
N HIS A 20 3.79 5.80 -14.14
CA HIS A 20 4.55 6.02 -12.92
C HIS A 20 3.59 6.44 -11.82
N VAL A 21 3.58 5.69 -10.70
CA VAL A 21 2.70 6.00 -9.57
C VAL A 21 3.50 5.93 -8.30
N VAL A 22 3.51 7.03 -7.55
CA VAL A 22 3.96 7.07 -6.16
C VAL A 22 2.81 7.56 -5.30
N ARG A 23 2.53 6.86 -4.21
CA ARG A 23 1.59 7.28 -3.18
C ARG A 23 2.19 7.03 -1.81
N VAL A 24 2.12 8.02 -0.94
CA VAL A 24 2.77 8.03 0.37
C VAL A 24 1.77 8.43 1.45
N GLY A 25 1.95 7.93 2.66
CA GLY A 25 1.10 8.32 3.78
C GLY A 25 1.10 7.26 4.86
N TRP A 26 -0.08 6.99 5.40
CA TRP A 26 -0.25 6.22 6.63
C TRP A 26 -1.37 5.20 6.50
N SER A 27 -1.20 4.02 7.09
CA SER A 27 -2.32 3.10 7.26
C SER A 27 -2.18 2.26 8.53
N LEU A 28 -3.27 1.60 8.93
CA LEU A 28 -3.19 0.56 9.94
C LEU A 28 -2.44 -0.66 9.43
N ASP A 29 -1.89 -1.45 10.35
CA ASP A 29 -1.23 -2.71 10.04
C ASP A 29 -2.18 -3.72 9.34
N SER A 30 -3.48 -3.64 9.63
CA SER A 30 -4.50 -4.52 9.04
C SER A 30 -4.88 -4.18 7.60
N CYS A 31 -4.51 -3.00 7.09
CA CYS A 31 -4.85 -2.59 5.74
C CYS A 31 -4.11 -3.43 4.69
N SER A 32 -4.71 -3.57 3.51
CA SER A 32 -4.04 -4.19 2.37
C SER A 32 -2.89 -3.34 1.82
N THR A 33 -2.18 -3.85 0.82
CA THR A 33 -1.06 -3.14 0.16
C THR A 33 -1.52 -2.00 -0.76
N GLN A 34 -2.84 -1.78 -0.89
CA GLN A 34 -3.42 -0.76 -1.76
C GLN A 34 -3.68 0.53 -0.98
N LEU A 35 -2.62 1.32 -0.74
CA LEU A 35 -2.71 2.57 0.01
C LEU A 35 -3.83 3.49 -0.52
N GLY A 36 -4.75 3.89 0.35
CA GLY A 36 -5.86 4.79 0.05
C GLY A 36 -7.13 4.10 -0.49
N GLU A 37 -7.11 2.79 -0.72
CA GLU A 37 -8.28 2.05 -1.25
C GLU A 37 -9.18 1.44 -0.17
N GLU A 38 -8.79 1.52 1.11
CA GLU A 38 -9.52 0.96 2.25
C GLU A 38 -9.71 2.00 3.38
N PRO A 39 -10.65 1.77 4.31
CA PRO A 39 -10.75 2.54 5.54
C PRO A 39 -9.45 2.52 6.33
N PHE A 40 -9.16 3.62 7.03
CA PHE A 40 -7.92 3.81 7.80
C PHE A 40 -6.62 3.68 6.97
N SER A 41 -6.72 3.88 5.66
CA SER A 41 -5.60 4.00 4.74
C SER A 41 -5.65 5.38 4.09
N TYR A 42 -4.61 6.19 4.32
CA TYR A 42 -4.56 7.61 4.00
C TYR A 42 -3.34 7.87 3.11
N GLY A 43 -3.57 8.08 1.82
CA GLY A 43 -2.49 8.22 0.84
C GLY A 43 -2.56 9.51 0.04
N TYR A 44 -1.44 10.20 -0.09
CA TYR A 44 -1.22 11.31 -1.01
C TYR A 44 -0.39 10.83 -2.21
N GLY A 45 -0.91 11.01 -3.43
CA GLY A 45 -0.31 10.50 -4.66
C GLY A 45 0.30 11.58 -5.55
N GLY A 46 1.22 11.18 -6.43
CA GLY A 46 1.91 12.04 -7.40
C GLY A 46 0.99 12.85 -8.31
N THR A 47 -0.27 12.44 -8.46
CA THR A 47 -1.32 13.16 -9.18
C THR A 47 -1.92 14.35 -8.41
N GLY A 48 -1.35 14.72 -7.26
CA GLY A 48 -1.85 15.83 -6.42
C GLY A 48 -3.11 15.49 -5.62
N LYS A 49 -3.52 14.21 -5.62
CA LYS A 49 -4.73 13.75 -4.96
C LYS A 49 -4.43 13.07 -3.64
N LYS A 50 -5.25 13.37 -2.64
CA LYS A 50 -5.37 12.57 -1.42
C LYS A 50 -6.40 11.46 -1.65
N SER A 51 -6.19 10.31 -1.01
CA SER A 51 -7.02 9.12 -1.17
C SER A 51 -7.26 8.38 0.15
N THR A 52 -8.50 7.98 0.39
CA THR A 52 -8.87 7.10 1.51
C THR A 52 -10.18 6.38 1.21
N ASN A 53 -10.29 5.11 1.59
CA ASN A 53 -11.48 4.30 1.33
C ASN A 53 -11.98 4.38 -0.13
N SER A 54 -11.04 4.28 -1.08
CA SER A 54 -11.29 4.37 -2.53
C SER A 54 -11.90 5.71 -3.02
N LYS A 55 -11.87 6.76 -2.19
CA LYS A 55 -12.21 8.13 -2.61
C LYS A 55 -10.93 8.88 -2.92
N PHE A 56 -10.92 9.62 -4.04
CA PHE A 56 -9.77 10.37 -4.51
C PHE A 56 -10.17 11.83 -4.69
N GLU A 57 -9.52 12.73 -3.96
CA GLU A 57 -9.87 14.15 -3.88
C GLU A 57 -8.64 15.01 -4.16
N ASN A 58 -8.80 16.16 -4.81
CA ASN A 58 -7.72 17.12 -5.00
C ASN A 58 -7.30 17.66 -3.62
N TYR A 59 -5.99 17.80 -3.40
CA TYR A 59 -5.46 18.25 -2.12
C TYR A 59 -4.23 19.14 -2.30
N GLY A 60 -3.20 18.62 -2.96
CA GLY A 60 -1.91 19.27 -3.05
C GLY A 60 -1.45 19.42 -4.49
N GLU A 61 -0.16 19.68 -4.64
CA GLU A 61 0.49 19.80 -5.94
C GLU A 61 0.83 18.41 -6.50
N THR A 62 0.97 18.28 -7.82
CA THR A 62 1.55 17.06 -8.38
C THR A 62 3.00 16.91 -7.95
N PHE A 63 3.51 15.69 -7.89
CA PHE A 63 4.93 15.43 -7.66
C PHE A 63 5.42 14.24 -8.48
N ALA A 64 6.69 14.30 -8.88
CA ALA A 64 7.32 13.37 -9.81
C ALA A 64 8.78 13.12 -9.42
N GLU A 65 9.59 12.62 -10.37
CA GLU A 65 11.03 12.48 -10.22
C GLU A 65 11.69 13.76 -9.65
N ASN A 66 12.66 13.58 -8.76
CA ASN A 66 13.41 14.61 -8.03
C ASN A 66 12.64 15.36 -6.95
N ASP A 67 11.33 15.15 -6.79
CA ASP A 67 10.59 15.73 -5.68
C ASP A 67 10.81 14.98 -4.37
N VAL A 68 10.87 15.74 -3.28
CA VAL A 68 10.95 15.25 -1.91
C VAL A 68 9.65 15.54 -1.17
N ILE A 69 9.01 14.48 -0.69
CA ILE A 69 7.78 14.57 0.11
C ILE A 69 8.08 14.28 1.59
N ALA A 70 7.71 15.18 2.50
CA ALA A 70 7.59 14.85 3.93
C ALA A 70 6.15 14.44 4.23
N CYS A 71 6.01 13.36 4.99
CA CYS A 71 4.73 12.87 5.51
C CYS A 71 4.71 13.16 7.01
N LEU A 72 3.76 13.99 7.44
CA LEU A 72 3.64 14.45 8.81
C LEU A 72 2.38 13.83 9.43
N VAL A 73 2.47 13.46 10.71
CA VAL A 73 1.34 13.02 11.51
C VAL A 73 1.45 13.63 12.90
N ASP A 74 0.41 14.33 13.31
CA ASP A 74 0.30 14.98 14.61
C ASP A 74 -0.74 14.23 15.45
N PHE A 75 -0.30 13.67 16.58
CA PHE A 75 -1.14 12.97 17.54
C PHE A 75 -1.51 13.86 18.75
N GLU A 76 -1.02 15.10 18.83
CA GLU A 76 -1.20 16.02 19.94
C GLU A 76 -2.34 17.03 19.69
N CYS A 77 -3.00 16.96 18.53
CA CYS A 77 -4.12 17.82 18.14
C CYS A 77 -5.46 17.45 18.83
N GLY A 78 -5.54 17.63 20.15
CA GLY A 78 -6.77 17.40 20.92
C GLY A 78 -7.29 15.96 20.79
N GLU A 79 -8.54 15.79 20.35
CA GLU A 79 -9.18 14.48 20.10
C GLU A 79 -8.96 13.94 18.68
N GLU A 80 -8.21 14.66 17.85
CA GLU A 80 -7.96 14.29 16.46
C GLU A 80 -6.49 13.95 16.22
N VAL A 81 -6.26 13.19 15.15
CA VAL A 81 -4.96 12.96 14.54
C VAL A 81 -4.97 13.68 13.20
N GLU A 82 -4.06 14.62 13.03
CA GLU A 82 -3.91 15.36 11.77
C GLU A 82 -2.79 14.75 10.92
N MET A 83 -3.05 14.58 9.63
CA MET A 83 -2.03 14.15 8.67
C MET A 83 -1.87 15.21 7.61
N SER A 84 -0.63 15.61 7.36
CA SER A 84 -0.29 16.63 6.37
C SER A 84 0.97 16.26 5.61
N PHE A 85 1.20 16.95 4.51
CA PHE A 85 2.33 16.69 3.62
C PHE A 85 3.07 17.99 3.30
N MET A 86 4.36 17.86 3.00
CA MET A 86 5.16 18.92 2.43
C MET A 86 5.81 18.44 1.15
N LYS A 87 5.93 19.33 0.17
CA LYS A 87 6.69 19.10 -1.06
C LYS A 87 7.86 20.06 -1.08
N ASN A 88 9.09 19.54 -1.17
CA ASN A 88 10.32 20.33 -1.25
C ASN A 88 10.40 21.45 -0.19
N GLY A 89 10.03 21.12 1.06
CA GLY A 89 9.99 22.08 2.17
C GLY A 89 8.77 23.01 2.22
N LYS A 90 7.86 22.98 1.24
CA LYS A 90 6.61 23.75 1.25
C LYS A 90 5.46 22.94 1.84
N TRP A 91 4.79 23.49 2.86
CA TRP A 91 3.61 22.88 3.47
C TRP A 91 2.39 22.94 2.53
N LEU A 92 1.65 21.84 2.42
CA LEU A 92 0.50 21.68 1.52
C LEU A 92 -0.86 21.77 2.24
N GLY A 93 -0.88 22.11 3.53
CA GLY A 93 -2.09 22.12 4.35
C GLY A 93 -2.43 20.76 4.96
N VAL A 94 -3.52 20.69 5.75
CA VAL A 94 -3.98 19.44 6.38
C VAL A 94 -4.71 18.58 5.35
N ALA A 95 -4.28 17.33 5.19
CA ALA A 95 -4.91 16.38 4.25
C ALA A 95 -6.06 15.60 4.91
N TYR A 96 -5.85 15.15 6.15
CA TYR A 96 -6.79 14.31 6.88
C TYR A 96 -6.87 14.72 8.35
N ARG A 97 -8.08 14.58 8.89
CA ARG A 97 -8.39 14.64 10.32
C ARG A 97 -9.13 13.38 10.70
N VAL A 98 -8.66 12.70 11.73
CA VAL A 98 -9.22 11.43 12.19
C VAL A 98 -9.37 11.48 13.69
N ARG A 99 -10.59 11.26 14.18
CA ARG A 99 -10.87 11.13 15.61
C ARG A 99 -10.09 9.96 16.23
N LYS A 100 -9.43 10.20 17.36
CA LYS A 100 -8.62 9.19 18.07
C LYS A 100 -9.45 7.98 18.48
N GLU A 101 -10.73 8.18 18.80
CA GLU A 101 -11.66 7.11 19.16
C GLU A 101 -11.87 6.13 17.99
N LEU A 102 -11.86 6.61 16.75
CA LEU A 102 -11.98 5.74 15.57
C LEU A 102 -10.72 4.90 15.35
N LEU A 103 -9.55 5.41 15.72
CA LEU A 103 -8.31 4.64 15.69
C LEU A 103 -8.27 3.61 16.81
N GLY A 104 -8.91 3.87 17.95
CA GLY A 104 -9.03 2.92 19.05
C GLY A 104 -7.67 2.46 19.58
N GLY A 105 -6.72 3.39 19.69
CA GLY A 105 -5.34 3.12 20.12
C GLY A 105 -4.46 2.35 19.11
N ARG A 106 -4.98 2.02 17.92
CA ARG A 106 -4.19 1.34 16.89
C ARG A 106 -3.18 2.30 16.25
N ALA A 107 -1.94 1.86 16.15
CA ALA A 107 -0.86 2.64 15.54
C ALA A 107 -1.01 2.78 14.02
N LEU A 108 -0.54 3.92 13.51
CA LEU A 108 -0.38 4.20 12.09
C LEU A 108 1.04 3.87 11.64
N PHE A 109 1.15 3.24 10.47
CA PHE A 109 2.41 2.84 9.88
C PHE A 109 2.69 3.67 8.63
N PRO A 110 3.94 4.12 8.40
CA PRO A 110 4.34 4.67 7.13
C PRO A 110 4.02 3.67 6.01
N HIS A 111 3.25 4.09 5.03
CA HIS A 111 2.82 3.25 3.91
C HIS A 111 3.17 3.96 2.60
N VAL A 112 3.81 3.21 1.71
CA VAL A 112 4.22 3.68 0.42
C VAL A 112 3.83 2.66 -0.64
N LEU A 113 3.11 3.14 -1.66
CA LEU A 113 2.77 2.39 -2.85
C LEU A 113 3.56 2.98 -4.02
N VAL A 114 4.22 2.11 -4.78
CA VAL A 114 5.05 2.51 -5.90
C VAL A 114 4.81 1.63 -7.12
N LYS A 115 4.79 2.24 -8.30
CA LYS A 115 4.72 1.60 -9.61
C LYS A 115 5.76 2.28 -10.50
N ASN A 116 6.71 1.50 -10.99
CA ASN A 116 7.74 1.92 -11.95
C ASN A 116 8.58 3.13 -11.50
N CYS A 117 8.74 3.39 -10.20
CA CYS A 117 9.63 4.43 -9.69
C CYS A 117 10.65 3.84 -8.72
N ALA A 118 11.85 4.40 -8.71
CA ALA A 118 12.80 4.24 -7.62
C ALA A 118 12.59 5.35 -6.59
N ILE A 119 12.52 4.97 -5.32
CA ILE A 119 12.24 5.90 -4.22
C ILE A 119 13.20 5.65 -3.06
N GLU A 120 13.64 6.72 -2.42
CA GLU A 120 14.47 6.69 -1.24
C GLU A 120 13.71 7.18 0.00
N PHE A 121 13.96 6.52 1.13
CA PHE A 121 13.34 6.84 2.41
C PHE A 121 14.38 7.37 3.38
N ASN A 122 14.09 8.53 3.97
CA ASN A 122 14.77 9.01 5.15
C ASN A 122 13.77 9.00 6.32
N PHE A 123 13.98 8.08 7.26
CA PHE A 123 13.24 7.94 8.51
C PHE A 123 13.97 8.59 9.69
N GLY A 124 15.05 9.33 9.45
CA GLY A 124 15.96 9.88 10.47
C GLY A 124 17.28 9.13 10.60
N GLN A 125 17.59 8.19 9.69
CA GLN A 125 18.84 7.44 9.73
C GLN A 125 20.03 8.17 9.08
N ARG A 126 19.79 9.29 8.40
CA ARG A 126 20.82 10.11 7.75
C ARG A 126 21.11 11.34 8.62
N GLU A 127 22.36 11.79 8.63
CA GLU A 127 22.74 13.05 9.28
C GLU A 127 22.14 14.25 8.53
N ASP A 128 22.16 14.21 7.19
CA ASP A 128 21.59 15.26 6.36
C ASP A 128 20.09 15.08 6.14
N THR A 129 19.34 16.18 6.31
CA THR A 129 17.93 16.28 5.95
C THR A 129 17.77 17.01 4.62
N TYR A 130 16.89 16.54 3.75
CA TYR A 130 16.58 17.23 2.48
C TYR A 130 16.05 18.66 2.67
N PHE A 131 15.36 18.90 3.78
CA PHE A 131 14.93 20.20 4.26
C PHE A 131 14.68 20.16 5.77
N SER A 132 14.63 21.33 6.40
CA SER A 132 14.42 21.46 7.84
C SER A 132 13.14 20.77 8.29
N VAL A 133 13.24 19.98 9.37
CA VAL A 133 12.07 19.37 10.01
C VAL A 133 11.18 20.49 10.56
N PRO A 134 9.86 20.49 10.30
CA PRO A 134 8.96 21.48 10.85
C PRO A 134 8.99 21.52 12.38
N PRO A 135 8.82 22.71 13.01
CA PRO A 135 8.74 22.80 14.47
C PRO A 135 7.66 21.88 15.04
N GLY A 136 7.98 21.19 16.15
CA GLY A 136 7.08 20.23 16.79
C GLY A 136 7.08 18.82 16.19
N PHE A 137 7.76 18.61 15.06
CA PHE A 137 7.88 17.28 14.45
C PHE A 137 9.27 16.67 14.68
N THR A 138 9.32 15.34 14.70
CA THR A 138 10.57 14.58 14.72
C THR A 138 10.48 13.38 13.80
N PHE A 139 11.63 12.83 13.42
CA PHE A 139 11.70 11.63 12.63
C PHE A 139 11.28 10.39 13.42
N ILE A 140 10.60 9.44 12.77
CA ILE A 140 10.14 8.20 13.41
C ILE A 140 11.28 7.38 14.03
N GLN A 141 12.49 7.44 13.47
CA GLN A 141 13.64 6.72 14.02
C GLN A 141 14.15 7.33 15.34
N HIS A 142 13.92 8.62 15.57
CA HIS A 142 14.32 9.34 16.78
C HIS A 142 13.33 9.18 17.94
N LEU A 143 12.13 8.66 17.67
CA LEU A 143 11.17 8.35 18.73
C LEU A 143 11.68 7.22 19.64
N PRO A 144 11.44 7.29 20.96
CA PRO A 144 11.75 6.20 21.87
C PRO A 144 11.14 4.87 21.40
N VAL A 145 11.81 3.74 21.67
CA VAL A 145 11.28 2.42 21.29
C VAL A 145 9.94 2.14 21.97
N ALA A 146 9.74 2.62 23.20
CA ALA A 146 8.51 2.44 23.97
C ALA A 146 7.28 3.11 23.33
N GLU A 147 7.48 4.14 22.51
CA GLU A 147 6.41 4.86 21.80
C GLU A 147 6.18 4.32 20.38
N ARG A 148 6.94 3.30 19.98
CA ARG A 148 6.84 2.68 18.66
C ARG A 148 6.14 1.34 18.75
N VAL A 149 5.13 1.15 17.91
CA VAL A 149 4.46 -0.14 17.76
C VAL A 149 5.12 -0.91 16.62
N ARG A 150 5.49 -2.16 16.90
CA ARG A 150 6.01 -3.07 15.88
C ARG A 150 4.86 -3.59 15.02
N GLY A 151 5.01 -3.50 13.70
CA GLY A 151 4.07 -4.12 12.76
C GLY A 151 4.11 -5.65 12.82
N THR A 152 3.09 -6.31 12.28
CA THR A 152 2.99 -7.77 12.34
C THR A 152 4.22 -8.45 11.73
N LEU A 153 4.86 -9.32 12.51
CA LEU A 153 6.00 -10.12 12.08
C LEU A 153 5.52 -11.36 11.32
N GLY A 154 6.22 -11.68 10.24
CA GLY A 154 6.05 -12.97 9.58
C GLY A 154 6.63 -14.13 10.39
N PRO A 155 6.43 -15.38 9.94
CA PRO A 155 7.07 -16.56 10.50
C PRO A 155 8.60 -16.42 10.62
N LYS A 156 9.20 -16.94 11.69
CA LYS A 156 10.66 -16.82 11.93
C LYS A 156 11.47 -17.71 10.99
N SER A 157 10.90 -18.86 10.64
CA SER A 157 11.49 -19.89 9.79
C SER A 157 10.53 -20.34 8.69
N LYS A 158 11.05 -21.08 7.69
CA LYS A 158 10.18 -21.70 6.66
C LYS A 158 9.30 -22.81 7.25
N ALA A 159 9.75 -23.49 8.30
CA ALA A 159 8.98 -24.54 8.96
C ALA A 159 7.74 -24.00 9.69
N GLU A 160 7.79 -22.74 10.14
CA GLU A 160 6.65 -22.03 10.74
C GLU A 160 5.72 -21.37 9.71
N CYS A 161 6.03 -21.44 8.41
CA CYS A 161 5.17 -20.89 7.38
C CYS A 161 4.00 -21.83 7.11
N GLU A 162 2.79 -21.28 7.10
CA GLU A 162 1.59 -22.01 6.70
C GLU A 162 1.30 -21.78 5.22
N ILE A 163 1.13 -22.88 4.49
CA ILE A 163 0.76 -22.88 3.08
C ILE A 163 -0.49 -23.73 2.95
N LEU A 164 -1.60 -23.10 2.59
CA LEU A 164 -2.88 -23.76 2.37
C LEU A 164 -3.15 -23.77 0.87
N MET A 165 -3.35 -24.95 0.28
CA MET A 165 -3.72 -25.07 -1.13
C MET A 165 -5.20 -25.40 -1.25
N MET A 166 -5.93 -24.55 -1.95
CA MET A 166 -7.36 -24.78 -2.21
C MET A 166 -7.50 -25.78 -3.37
N VAL A 167 -8.21 -26.87 -3.13
CA VAL A 167 -8.53 -27.89 -4.13
C VAL A 167 -10.03 -28.13 -4.14
N GLY A 168 -10.64 -28.15 -5.32
CA GLY A 168 -12.07 -28.40 -5.48
C GLY A 168 -12.63 -27.84 -6.77
N LEU A 169 -13.89 -28.14 -7.06
CA LEU A 169 -14.57 -27.73 -8.28
C LEU A 169 -14.69 -26.19 -8.41
N PRO A 170 -14.81 -25.66 -9.64
CA PRO A 170 -15.24 -24.28 -9.85
C PRO A 170 -16.53 -23.98 -9.11
N ALA A 171 -16.69 -22.75 -8.60
CA ALA A 171 -17.85 -22.30 -7.83
C ALA A 171 -18.15 -23.05 -6.52
N ALA A 172 -17.29 -23.96 -6.05
CA ALA A 172 -17.47 -24.68 -4.77
C ALA A 172 -17.20 -23.83 -3.50
N GLY A 173 -17.03 -22.50 -3.63
CA GLY A 173 -16.80 -21.60 -2.49
C GLY A 173 -15.36 -21.51 -1.98
N LYS A 174 -14.37 -22.00 -2.74
CA LYS A 174 -12.93 -22.00 -2.36
C LYS A 174 -12.40 -20.62 -1.98
N THR A 175 -12.57 -19.64 -2.87
CA THR A 175 -12.16 -18.24 -2.63
C THR A 175 -12.85 -17.65 -1.41
N THR A 176 -14.15 -17.92 -1.23
CA THR A 176 -14.92 -17.46 -0.05
C THR A 176 -14.33 -18.01 1.24
N TRP A 177 -13.99 -19.30 1.26
CA TRP A 177 -13.35 -19.93 2.40
C TRP A 177 -11.98 -19.31 2.68
N ALA A 178 -11.14 -19.13 1.65
CA ALA A 178 -9.81 -18.55 1.78
C ALA A 178 -9.85 -17.13 2.39
N VAL A 179 -10.75 -16.28 1.90
CA VAL A 179 -10.94 -14.91 2.41
C VAL A 179 -11.43 -14.94 3.87
N LYS A 180 -12.41 -15.81 4.19
CA LYS A 180 -12.93 -15.94 5.56
C LYS A 180 -11.85 -16.45 6.53
N HIS A 181 -11.06 -17.44 6.10
CA HIS A 181 -9.98 -17.99 6.90
C HIS A 181 -8.89 -16.96 7.18
N ALA A 182 -8.51 -16.16 6.18
CA ALA A 182 -7.56 -15.06 6.37
C ALA A 182 -8.09 -13.98 7.33
N ALA A 183 -9.37 -13.60 7.19
CA ALA A 183 -10.01 -12.62 8.06
C ALA A 183 -10.17 -13.11 9.52
N ALA A 184 -10.40 -14.41 9.73
CA ALA A 184 -10.45 -15.01 11.06
C ALA A 184 -9.08 -15.10 11.74
N ASN A 185 -7.98 -15.00 10.98
CA ASN A 185 -6.61 -15.13 11.47
C ASN A 185 -5.75 -13.90 11.08
N PRO A 186 -6.10 -12.68 11.54
CA PRO A 186 -5.44 -11.46 11.10
C PRO A 186 -3.94 -11.41 11.43
N SER A 187 -3.54 -12.02 12.55
CA SER A 187 -2.13 -12.11 12.97
C SER A 187 -1.27 -12.95 12.02
N LYS A 188 -1.86 -13.89 11.28
CA LYS A 188 -1.14 -14.73 10.32
C LYS A 188 -0.82 -13.99 9.03
N LYS A 189 -1.53 -12.91 8.70
CA LYS A 189 -1.40 -12.15 7.45
C LYS A 189 -1.19 -13.03 6.22
N TYR A 190 -2.16 -13.92 5.97
CA TYR A 190 -2.12 -14.78 4.80
C TYR A 190 -2.09 -13.96 3.51
N ASN A 191 -1.20 -14.35 2.60
CA ASN A 191 -1.14 -13.81 1.25
C ASN A 191 -1.92 -14.75 0.34
N ILE A 192 -3.13 -14.35 -0.04
CA ILE A 192 -3.95 -15.12 -0.98
C ILE A 192 -3.39 -14.92 -2.39
N LEU A 193 -2.92 -16.01 -3.00
CA LEU A 193 -2.36 -16.06 -4.34
C LEU A 193 -3.34 -16.81 -5.23
N GLY A 194 -3.99 -16.08 -6.13
CA GLY A 194 -4.91 -16.62 -7.13
C GLY A 194 -5.08 -15.64 -8.27
N THR A 195 -5.46 -16.13 -9.46
CA THR A 195 -5.68 -15.27 -10.63
C THR A 195 -6.78 -14.23 -10.36
N ASN A 196 -7.87 -14.64 -9.71
CA ASN A 196 -8.95 -13.74 -9.29
C ASN A 196 -8.47 -12.66 -8.31
N ALA A 197 -7.64 -13.03 -7.32
CA ALA A 197 -7.08 -12.09 -6.35
C ALA A 197 -6.18 -11.03 -7.01
N ILE A 198 -5.47 -11.40 -8.08
CA ILE A 198 -4.66 -10.46 -8.87
C ILE A 198 -5.56 -9.57 -9.72
N MET A 199 -6.53 -10.14 -10.43
CA MET A 199 -7.48 -9.37 -11.24
C MET A 199 -8.25 -8.36 -10.39
N ASP A 200 -8.60 -8.72 -9.16
CA ASP A 200 -9.25 -7.82 -8.21
C ASP A 200 -8.38 -6.63 -7.82
N LYS A 201 -7.05 -6.71 -7.95
CA LYS A 201 -6.12 -5.61 -7.71
C LYS A 201 -5.78 -4.81 -8.98
N MET A 202 -6.14 -5.31 -10.16
CA MET A 202 -5.97 -4.59 -11.45
C MET A 202 -7.06 -3.51 -11.62
N ARG A 203 -7.16 -2.59 -10.66
CA ARG A 203 -8.12 -1.48 -10.61
C ARG A 203 -7.48 -0.18 -11.06
N VAL A 204 -8.30 0.74 -11.54
CA VAL A 204 -7.91 2.12 -11.82
C VAL A 204 -8.79 3.00 -10.94
N MET A 205 -8.18 3.83 -10.09
CA MET A 205 -8.89 4.69 -9.13
C MET A 205 -9.91 3.92 -8.26
N GLY A 206 -9.54 2.74 -7.72
CA GLY A 206 -10.43 1.92 -6.88
C GLY A 206 -11.60 1.23 -7.60
N LEU A 207 -11.86 1.56 -8.87
CA LEU A 207 -12.91 0.95 -9.68
C LEU A 207 -12.41 -0.32 -10.37
N ARG A 208 -13.20 -1.40 -10.27
CA ARG A 208 -12.96 -2.61 -11.06
C ARG A 208 -13.15 -2.29 -12.54
N ARG A 209 -12.24 -2.77 -13.40
CA ARG A 209 -12.35 -2.69 -14.87
C ARG A 209 -13.45 -3.64 -15.38
N GLN A 210 -14.72 -3.41 -15.02
CA GLN A 210 -15.81 -4.38 -15.27
C GLN A 210 -16.56 -4.22 -16.60
N ARG A 211 -16.64 -3.02 -17.20
CA ARG A 211 -17.57 -2.79 -18.34
C ARG A 211 -16.98 -2.90 -19.76
N ASN A 212 -15.65 -2.98 -19.92
CA ASN A 212 -15.02 -2.78 -21.25
C ASN A 212 -14.34 -4.02 -21.87
N TYR A 213 -14.52 -5.23 -21.32
CA TYR A 213 -13.62 -6.36 -21.61
C TYR A 213 -14.26 -7.63 -22.18
N ALA A 214 -15.49 -7.58 -22.72
CA ALA A 214 -16.15 -8.74 -23.33
C ALA A 214 -15.33 -9.45 -24.44
N GLY A 215 -14.31 -8.78 -25.02
CA GLY A 215 -13.39 -9.37 -26.00
C GLY A 215 -11.90 -9.41 -25.61
N ARG A 216 -11.52 -9.07 -24.37
CA ARG A 216 -10.11 -9.08 -23.90
C ARG A 216 -9.92 -9.78 -22.56
N TRP A 217 -10.96 -10.48 -22.09
CA TRP A 217 -10.93 -11.21 -20.82
C TRP A 217 -9.81 -12.26 -20.80
N ASP A 218 -9.61 -12.97 -21.92
CA ASP A 218 -8.55 -13.98 -22.06
C ASP A 218 -7.15 -13.39 -21.88
N VAL A 219 -6.92 -12.19 -22.42
CA VAL A 219 -5.65 -11.46 -22.26
C VAL A 219 -5.41 -11.09 -20.80
N LEU A 220 -6.45 -10.65 -20.08
CA LEU A 220 -6.34 -10.35 -18.65
C LEU A 220 -6.08 -11.59 -17.81
N ILE A 221 -6.77 -12.71 -18.08
CA ILE A 221 -6.50 -13.98 -17.41
C ILE A 221 -5.06 -14.41 -17.67
N GLN A 222 -4.59 -14.32 -18.91
CA GLN A 222 -3.22 -14.69 -19.28
C GLN A 222 -2.20 -13.83 -18.52
N GLN A 223 -2.40 -12.52 -18.48
CA GLN A 223 -1.54 -11.60 -17.71
C GLN A 223 -1.59 -11.90 -16.20
N ALA A 224 -2.78 -12.09 -15.64
CA ALA A 224 -2.95 -12.44 -14.23
C ALA A 224 -2.26 -13.76 -13.88
N THR A 225 -2.30 -14.74 -14.80
CA THR A 225 -1.61 -16.03 -14.66
C THR A 225 -0.08 -15.87 -14.68
N GLN A 226 0.46 -15.05 -15.59
CA GLN A 226 1.88 -14.73 -15.62
C GLN A 226 2.33 -14.03 -14.33
N CYS A 227 1.55 -13.06 -13.85
CA CYS A 227 1.77 -12.40 -12.56
C CYS A 227 1.75 -13.41 -11.40
N LEU A 228 0.77 -14.32 -11.39
CA LEU A 228 0.64 -15.36 -10.36
C LEU A 228 1.88 -16.25 -10.31
N ASN A 229 2.35 -16.73 -11.45
CA ASN A 229 3.56 -17.57 -11.53
C ASN A 229 4.78 -16.84 -10.97
N ARG A 230 4.93 -15.55 -11.28
CA ARG A 230 6.01 -14.74 -10.71
C ARG A 230 5.86 -14.54 -9.20
N LEU A 231 4.64 -14.30 -8.71
CA LEU A 231 4.36 -14.18 -7.28
C LEU A 231 4.63 -15.49 -6.53
N ILE A 232 4.34 -16.64 -7.12
CA ILE A 232 4.66 -17.96 -6.54
C ILE A 232 6.18 -18.15 -6.43
N GLN A 233 6.95 -17.79 -7.45
CA GLN A 233 8.42 -17.84 -7.39
C GLN A 233 8.99 -16.95 -6.28
N ILE A 234 8.41 -15.76 -6.08
CA ILE A 234 8.78 -14.86 -4.99
C ILE A 234 8.36 -15.47 -3.64
N ALA A 235 7.14 -16.01 -3.55
CA ALA A 235 6.61 -16.62 -2.34
C ALA A 235 7.50 -17.76 -1.82
N ALA A 236 8.01 -18.61 -2.72
CA ALA A 236 8.92 -19.70 -2.36
C ALA A 236 10.22 -19.25 -1.66
N ARG A 237 10.61 -17.97 -1.84
CA ARG A 237 11.83 -17.38 -1.27
C ARG A 237 11.57 -16.52 -0.03
N LYS A 238 10.32 -16.31 0.37
CA LYS A 238 9.94 -15.44 1.48
C LYS A 238 9.33 -16.25 2.63
N LYS A 239 9.54 -15.78 3.86
CA LYS A 239 8.95 -16.37 5.07
C LYS A 239 7.62 -15.67 5.36
N ARG A 240 6.54 -16.14 4.75
CA ARG A 240 5.17 -15.64 4.97
C ARG A 240 4.17 -16.79 4.86
N ASN A 241 2.97 -16.54 5.37
CA ASN A 241 1.85 -17.46 5.22
C ASN A 241 1.14 -17.20 3.89
N TYR A 242 0.74 -18.26 3.20
CA TYR A 242 0.16 -18.22 1.86
C TYR A 242 -1.09 -19.07 1.78
N ILE A 243 -2.08 -18.60 1.03
CA ILE A 243 -3.20 -19.42 0.57
C ILE A 243 -3.16 -19.44 -0.95
N LEU A 244 -2.96 -20.60 -1.55
CA LEU A 244 -2.96 -20.80 -2.99
C LEU A 244 -4.40 -21.09 -3.42
N ASP A 245 -5.06 -20.08 -3.97
CA ASP A 245 -6.42 -20.16 -4.52
C ASP A 245 -6.33 -20.30 -6.04
N GLN A 246 -5.96 -21.52 -6.47
CA GLN A 246 -5.94 -21.87 -7.88
C GLN A 246 -7.34 -22.37 -8.29
N VAL A 247 -7.83 -21.83 -9.41
CA VAL A 247 -9.08 -22.25 -10.05
C VAL A 247 -8.78 -23.33 -11.07
#